data_AF-A0A1G2S5J4-F1
#
_entry.id   AF-A0A1G2S5J4-F1
#
_cell.length_a   1.000
_cell.length_b   1.000
_cell.length_c   1.000
_cell.angle_alpha   90.00
_cell.angle_beta   90.00
_cell.angle_gamma   90.00
#
_symmetry.space_group_name_H-M   'P 1'
#
loop_
_entity.id
_entity.type
_entity.pdbx_description
1 polymer ?
#
loop_
_entity_poly.entity_id
_entity_poly.type
_entity_poly.pdbx_seq_one_letter_code
_entity_poly.pdbx_strand_id
1 'polypeptide(L)'
;MNMDENTKMKIKKTWTVLWKGVVVLVAIFVTVTLLRVLYVSKNTPAQVTKIHATKLTMDDVMGVNLPTDPGAEADKTVAGIDANKNGIRDDVELAIFKEYPDSTKTRAVLLQYALVLQMEMTLPILNRETATAVVEDNESRADICLWSLSSRADMDKFMRETEKNENFVKDRQLNTEERKNYLHNFYKYVGSYSASNDGCDIDVSELRN
;
A
#
# COMPACT_ATOMS: atom_id res chain seq x y z
N MET A 1 -1.34 -61.61 20.32
CA MET A 1 -2.18 -61.93 19.14
C MET A 1 -1.33 -61.72 17.90
N ASN A 2 -0.99 -62.80 17.18
CA ASN A 2 -0.33 -62.71 15.89
C ASN A 2 -1.36 -62.30 14.82
N MET A 3 -1.11 -61.18 14.16
CA MET A 3 -1.95 -60.67 13.09
C MET A 3 -1.86 -61.60 11.88
N ASP A 4 -3.01 -62.01 11.31
CA ASP A 4 -3.02 -62.94 10.18
C ASP A 4 -2.34 -62.35 8.92
N GLU A 5 -1.86 -63.23 8.05
CA GLU A 5 -1.08 -62.87 6.86
C GLU A 5 -1.88 -62.04 5.84
N ASN A 6 -3.19 -62.27 5.76
CA ASN A 6 -4.12 -61.57 4.88
C ASN A 6 -4.33 -60.10 5.34
N THR A 7 -4.32 -59.88 6.66
CA THR A 7 -4.44 -58.58 7.32
C THR A 7 -3.17 -57.76 7.12
N LYS A 8 -1.98 -58.38 7.24
CA LYS A 8 -0.69 -57.74 6.90
C LYS A 8 -0.64 -57.31 5.43
N MET A 9 -1.14 -58.14 4.52
CA MET A 9 -1.17 -57.86 3.09
C MET A 9 -2.10 -56.69 2.74
N LYS A 10 -3.30 -56.66 3.35
CA LYS A 10 -4.24 -55.53 3.21
C LYS A 10 -3.63 -54.23 3.73
N ILE A 11 -3.03 -54.24 4.92
CA ILE A 11 -2.38 -53.05 5.52
C ILE A 11 -1.25 -52.53 4.62
N LYS A 12 -0.38 -53.42 4.10
CA LYS A 12 0.72 -53.02 3.19
C LYS A 12 0.19 -52.39 1.90
N LYS A 13 -0.89 -52.94 1.33
CA LYS A 13 -1.53 -52.40 0.12
C LYS A 13 -2.17 -51.04 0.37
N THR A 14 -2.91 -50.88 1.48
CA THR A 14 -3.51 -49.60 1.88
C THR A 14 -2.44 -48.55 2.17
N TRP A 15 -1.35 -48.91 2.85
CA TRP A 15 -0.22 -48.03 3.13
C TRP A 15 0.49 -47.57 1.84
N THR A 16 0.65 -48.48 0.87
CA THR A 16 1.25 -48.14 -0.43
C THR A 16 0.38 -47.15 -1.22
N VAL A 17 -0.95 -47.29 -1.19
CA VAL A 17 -1.88 -46.36 -1.84
C VAL A 17 -1.86 -44.98 -1.15
N LEU A 18 -1.89 -44.96 0.18
CA LEU A 18 -1.75 -43.72 0.96
C LEU A 18 -0.43 -43.01 0.67
N TRP A 19 0.69 -43.75 0.64
CA TRP A 19 2.01 -43.20 0.33
C TRP A 19 2.07 -42.57 -1.06
N LYS A 20 1.49 -43.21 -2.08
CA LYS A 20 1.36 -42.62 -3.42
C LYS A 20 0.55 -41.33 -3.41
N GLY A 21 -0.54 -41.28 -2.65
CA GLY A 21 -1.32 -40.05 -2.47
C GLY A 21 -0.51 -38.92 -1.83
N VAL A 22 0.25 -39.22 -0.78
CA VAL A 22 1.16 -38.25 -0.12
C VAL A 22 2.23 -37.75 -1.10
N VAL A 23 2.87 -38.64 -1.86
CA VAL A 23 3.88 -38.26 -2.85
C VAL A 23 3.31 -37.31 -3.91
N VAL A 24 2.09 -37.57 -4.39
CA VAL A 24 1.41 -36.67 -5.35
C VAL A 24 1.12 -35.30 -4.72
N LEU A 25 0.63 -35.25 -3.49
CA LEU A 25 0.38 -33.97 -2.80
C LEU A 25 1.67 -33.17 -2.57
N VAL A 26 2.75 -33.85 -2.18
CA VAL A 26 4.08 -33.22 -2.01
C VAL A 26 4.59 -32.70 -3.35
N ALA A 27 4.44 -33.47 -4.44
CA ALA A 27 4.85 -33.02 -5.77
C ALA A 27 4.07 -31.76 -6.20
N ILE A 28 2.74 -31.73 -6.01
CA ILE A 28 1.91 -30.55 -6.29
C ILE A 28 2.38 -29.35 -5.46
N PHE A 29 2.59 -29.54 -4.15
CA PHE A 29 3.06 -28.47 -3.27
C PHE A 29 4.42 -27.91 -3.71
N VAL A 30 5.37 -28.77 -4.07
CA VAL A 30 6.68 -28.36 -4.59
C VAL A 30 6.53 -27.62 -5.92
N THR A 31 5.69 -28.10 -6.84
CA THR A 31 5.43 -27.40 -8.11
C THR A 31 4.82 -26.02 -7.88
N VAL A 32 3.81 -25.89 -7.02
CA VAL A 32 3.16 -24.61 -6.71
C VAL A 32 4.15 -23.64 -6.05
N THR A 33 4.99 -24.11 -5.12
CA THR A 33 5.99 -23.27 -4.46
C THR A 33 7.06 -22.77 -5.45
N LEU A 34 7.56 -23.64 -6.33
CA LEU A 34 8.50 -23.24 -7.40
C LEU A 34 7.89 -22.21 -8.35
N LEU A 35 6.65 -22.42 -8.81
CA LEU A 35 5.95 -21.47 -9.67
C LEU A 35 5.76 -20.12 -8.96
N ARG A 36 5.43 -20.11 -7.67
CA ARG A 36 5.30 -18.88 -6.87
C ARG A 36 6.64 -18.14 -6.76
N VAL A 37 7.73 -18.85 -6.48
CA VAL A 37 9.07 -18.24 -6.38
C VAL A 37 9.46 -17.59 -7.71
N LEU A 38 9.26 -18.30 -8.83
CA LEU A 38 9.54 -17.76 -10.17
C LEU A 38 8.68 -16.53 -10.49
N TYR A 39 7.39 -16.58 -10.15
CA TYR A 39 6.48 -15.45 -10.33
C TYR A 39 6.93 -14.24 -9.53
N VAL A 40 7.20 -14.39 -8.22
CA VAL A 40 7.64 -13.28 -7.36
C VAL A 40 8.97 -12.72 -7.87
N SER A 41 9.96 -13.58 -8.15
CA SER A 41 11.27 -13.15 -8.64
C SER A 41 11.18 -12.36 -9.96
N LYS A 42 10.32 -12.79 -10.90
CA LYS A 42 10.13 -12.12 -12.18
C LYS A 42 9.42 -10.77 -12.06
N ASN A 43 8.43 -10.66 -11.18
CA ASN A 43 7.56 -9.48 -11.09
C ASN A 43 8.05 -8.41 -10.10
N THR A 44 8.91 -8.78 -9.14
CA THR A 44 9.42 -7.85 -8.12
C THR A 44 10.09 -6.60 -8.72
N PRO A 45 11.06 -6.71 -9.66
CA PRO A 45 11.74 -5.53 -10.20
C PRO A 45 10.78 -4.59 -10.93
N ALA A 46 9.84 -5.15 -11.70
CA ALA A 46 8.85 -4.35 -12.43
C ALA A 46 7.90 -3.61 -11.47
N GLN A 47 7.53 -4.24 -10.35
CA GLN A 47 6.70 -3.60 -9.35
C GLN A 47 7.44 -2.51 -8.58
N VAL A 48 8.70 -2.74 -8.20
CA VAL A 48 9.56 -1.73 -7.57
C VAL A 48 9.73 -0.52 -8.48
N THR A 49 10.02 -0.72 -9.77
CA THR A 49 10.05 0.38 -10.74
C THR A 49 8.72 1.13 -10.82
N LYS A 50 7.59 0.42 -10.80
CA LYS A 50 6.27 1.05 -10.80
C LYS A 50 6.04 1.88 -9.54
N ILE A 51 6.44 1.39 -8.37
CA ILE A 51 6.34 2.11 -7.09
C ILE A 51 7.08 3.45 -7.18
N HIS A 52 8.37 3.41 -7.56
CA HIS A 52 9.19 4.62 -7.68
C HIS A 52 8.68 5.61 -8.73
N ALA A 53 8.06 5.11 -9.80
CA ALA A 53 7.47 5.93 -10.85
C ALA A 53 6.07 6.49 -10.49
N THR A 54 5.43 5.99 -9.42
CA THR A 54 4.12 6.48 -8.99
C THR A 54 4.31 7.82 -8.28
N LYS A 55 3.76 8.87 -8.88
CA LYS A 55 3.89 10.26 -8.45
C LYS A 55 2.60 11.02 -8.70
N LEU A 56 2.37 12.06 -7.88
CA LEU A 56 1.28 13.00 -8.10
C LEU A 56 1.53 13.83 -9.37
N THR A 57 0.47 14.16 -10.11
CA THR A 57 0.56 15.05 -11.28
C THR A 57 -0.02 16.43 -10.97
N MET A 58 0.37 17.44 -11.77
CA MET A 58 -0.17 18.79 -11.61
C MET A 58 -1.68 18.85 -11.88
N ASP A 59 -2.20 18.01 -12.77
CA ASP A 59 -3.64 17.94 -13.07
C ASP A 59 -4.45 17.47 -11.86
N ASP A 60 -3.91 16.53 -11.06
CA ASP A 60 -4.49 16.08 -9.79
C ASP A 60 -4.57 17.24 -8.80
N VAL A 61 -3.47 18.00 -8.65
CA VAL A 61 -3.37 19.16 -7.74
C VAL A 61 -4.34 20.28 -8.11
N MET A 62 -4.53 20.48 -9.42
CA MET A 62 -5.43 21.51 -9.96
C MET A 62 -6.88 21.06 -10.04
N GLY A 63 -7.17 19.79 -9.80
CA GLY A 63 -8.52 19.24 -9.80
C GLY A 63 -9.14 19.17 -11.19
N VAL A 64 -8.32 18.97 -12.23
CA VAL A 64 -8.78 18.93 -13.63
C VAL A 64 -9.78 17.80 -13.86
N ASN A 65 -9.55 16.65 -13.20
CA ASN A 65 -10.36 15.43 -13.34
C ASN A 65 -10.95 14.99 -11.98
N LEU A 66 -11.49 15.93 -11.21
CA LEU A 66 -12.10 15.60 -9.92
C LEU A 66 -13.25 14.58 -10.09
N PRO A 67 -13.28 13.53 -9.25
CA PRO A 67 -14.32 12.52 -9.30
C PRO A 67 -15.65 13.06 -8.74
N THR A 68 -16.73 12.33 -8.99
CA THR A 68 -17.99 12.57 -8.27
C THR A 68 -17.93 11.92 -6.90
N ASP A 69 -18.60 12.52 -5.90
CA ASP A 69 -18.67 11.95 -4.55
C ASP A 69 -19.21 10.50 -4.59
N PRO A 70 -18.42 9.49 -4.17
CA PRO A 70 -18.85 8.09 -4.16
C PRO A 70 -19.88 7.78 -3.05
N GLY A 71 -20.08 8.69 -2.09
CA GLY A 71 -20.99 8.51 -0.98
C GLY A 71 -20.71 7.21 -0.20
N ALA A 72 -21.76 6.43 0.07
CA ALA A 72 -21.64 5.18 0.82
C ALA A 72 -20.83 4.09 0.10
N GLU A 73 -20.54 4.23 -1.20
CA GLU A 73 -19.70 3.28 -1.93
C GLU A 73 -18.22 3.38 -1.54
N ALA A 74 -17.79 4.53 -0.98
CA ALA A 74 -16.40 4.78 -0.59
C ALA A 74 -15.83 3.72 0.37
N ASP A 75 -16.67 3.21 1.28
CA ASP A 75 -16.23 2.36 2.40
C ASP A 75 -16.52 0.87 2.20
N LYS A 76 -17.05 0.46 1.04
CA LYS A 76 -17.39 -0.95 0.80
C LYS A 76 -16.19 -1.87 0.65
N THR A 77 -15.02 -1.32 0.35
CA THR A 77 -13.78 -2.08 0.20
C THR A 77 -12.61 -1.31 0.80
N VAL A 78 -11.53 -2.02 1.14
CA VAL A 78 -10.28 -1.40 1.62
C VAL A 78 -9.76 -0.37 0.62
N ALA A 79 -9.77 -0.69 -0.67
CA ALA A 79 -9.35 0.22 -1.73
C ALA A 79 -10.30 1.43 -1.88
N GLY A 80 -11.59 1.28 -1.58
CA GLY A 80 -12.57 2.32 -1.86
C GLY A 80 -12.75 2.57 -3.37
N ILE A 81 -13.23 3.76 -3.72
CA ILE A 81 -13.42 4.18 -5.11
C ILE A 81 -12.31 5.16 -5.49
N ASP A 82 -11.70 4.92 -6.65
CA ASP A 82 -10.73 5.78 -7.33
C ASP A 82 -11.16 5.83 -8.82
N ALA A 83 -12.07 6.74 -9.14
CA ALA A 83 -12.72 6.80 -10.44
C ALA A 83 -11.81 7.42 -11.51
N ASN A 84 -10.99 8.40 -11.13
CA ASN A 84 -10.05 9.09 -12.02
C ASN A 84 -8.70 8.36 -12.15
N LYS A 85 -8.46 7.32 -11.35
CA LYS A 85 -7.28 6.42 -11.40
C LYS A 85 -5.98 7.15 -11.10
N ASN A 86 -6.02 8.17 -10.25
CA ASN A 86 -4.81 8.85 -9.77
C ASN A 86 -4.17 8.15 -8.57
N GLY A 87 -4.77 7.06 -8.07
CA GLY A 87 -4.27 6.30 -6.93
C GLY A 87 -4.71 6.86 -5.58
N ILE A 88 -5.56 7.89 -5.55
CA ILE A 88 -6.14 8.49 -4.35
C ILE A 88 -7.61 8.07 -4.31
N ARG A 89 -8.14 7.87 -3.11
CA ARG A 89 -9.57 7.63 -2.93
C ARG A 89 -10.37 8.90 -3.22
N ASP A 90 -11.44 8.77 -4.01
CA ASP A 90 -12.29 9.88 -4.45
C ASP A 90 -12.80 10.72 -3.26
N ASP A 91 -13.26 10.07 -2.18
CA ASP A 91 -13.80 10.76 -1.01
C ASP A 91 -12.73 11.55 -0.23
N VAL A 92 -11.49 11.05 -0.24
CA VAL A 92 -10.35 11.72 0.41
C VAL A 92 -9.87 12.89 -0.44
N GLU A 93 -9.75 12.70 -1.76
CA GLU A 93 -9.42 13.77 -2.71
C GLU A 93 -10.42 14.92 -2.58
N LEU A 94 -11.72 14.62 -2.65
CA LEU A 94 -12.78 15.62 -2.51
C LEU A 94 -12.75 16.33 -1.16
N ALA A 95 -12.44 15.62 -0.07
CA ALA A 95 -12.30 16.24 1.25
C ALA A 95 -11.12 17.22 1.32
N ILE A 96 -9.97 16.89 0.70
CA ILE A 96 -8.81 17.79 0.61
C ILE A 96 -9.18 19.04 -0.18
N PHE A 97 -9.84 18.89 -1.33
CA PHE A 97 -10.28 20.03 -2.15
C PHE A 97 -11.30 20.92 -1.44
N LYS A 98 -12.19 20.33 -0.66
CA LYS A 98 -13.19 21.04 0.13
C LYS A 98 -12.59 21.84 1.28
N GLU A 99 -11.61 21.27 1.98
CA GLU A 99 -10.95 21.93 3.11
C GLU A 99 -9.98 23.03 2.65
N TYR A 100 -9.29 22.80 1.53
CA TYR A 100 -8.25 23.70 1.01
C TYR A 100 -8.57 24.15 -0.43
N PRO A 101 -9.69 24.86 -0.67
CA PRO A 101 -10.09 25.29 -2.01
C PRO A 101 -9.16 26.34 -2.60
N ASP A 102 -8.54 27.17 -1.76
CA ASP A 102 -7.68 28.28 -2.19
C ASP A 102 -6.17 27.95 -2.09
N SER A 103 -5.82 26.82 -1.48
CA SER A 103 -4.44 26.44 -1.21
C SER A 103 -3.95 25.31 -2.09
N THR A 104 -3.57 25.63 -3.32
CA THR A 104 -2.98 24.66 -4.26
C THR A 104 -1.73 23.99 -3.65
N LYS A 105 -0.93 24.74 -2.89
CA LYS A 105 0.22 24.21 -2.17
C LYS A 105 -0.20 23.12 -1.18
N THR A 106 -1.18 23.41 -0.32
CA THR A 106 -1.63 22.45 0.69
C THR A 106 -2.24 21.22 0.03
N ARG A 107 -3.03 21.40 -1.03
CA ARG A 107 -3.56 20.26 -1.80
C ARG A 107 -2.47 19.37 -2.34
N ALA A 108 -1.44 19.92 -2.99
CA ALA A 108 -0.34 19.13 -3.54
C ALA A 108 0.30 18.22 -2.48
N VAL A 109 0.58 18.80 -1.31
CA VAL A 109 1.18 18.08 -0.20
C VAL A 109 0.26 16.97 0.34
N LEU A 110 -1.00 17.30 0.62
CA LEU A 110 -1.93 16.33 1.22
C LEU A 110 -2.35 15.23 0.25
N LEU A 111 -2.46 15.54 -1.04
CA LEU A 111 -2.76 14.55 -2.09
C LEU A 111 -1.59 13.57 -2.26
N GLN A 112 -0.35 14.04 -2.24
CA GLN A 112 0.82 13.17 -2.25
C GLN A 112 0.84 12.25 -1.03
N TYR A 113 0.51 12.77 0.16
CA TYR A 113 0.42 11.96 1.36
C TYR A 113 -0.71 10.91 1.29
N ALA A 114 -1.89 11.31 0.79
CA ALA A 114 -3.02 10.41 0.59
C ALA A 114 -2.71 9.30 -0.42
N LEU A 115 -2.03 9.64 -1.53
CA LEU A 115 -1.58 8.68 -2.55
C LEU A 115 -0.73 7.58 -1.93
N VAL A 116 0.24 7.92 -1.09
CA VAL A 116 1.14 6.92 -0.50
C VAL A 116 0.43 6.02 0.50
N LEU A 117 -0.36 6.59 1.42
CA LEU A 117 -1.16 5.78 2.35
C LEU A 117 -2.10 4.82 1.60
N GLN A 118 -2.66 5.26 0.48
CA GLN A 118 -3.49 4.40 -0.37
C GLN A 118 -2.67 3.31 -1.07
N MET A 119 -1.46 3.61 -1.53
CA MET A 119 -0.54 2.61 -2.09
C MET A 119 -0.21 1.52 -1.07
N GLU A 120 0.08 1.88 0.19
CA GLU A 120 0.39 0.92 1.27
C GLU A 120 -0.75 -0.08 1.52
N MET A 121 -2.00 0.33 1.30
CA MET A 121 -3.18 -0.52 1.48
C MET A 121 -3.58 -1.32 0.24
N THR A 122 -3.27 -0.83 -0.96
CA THR A 122 -3.80 -1.40 -2.21
C THR A 122 -2.76 -2.09 -3.07
N LEU A 123 -1.48 -1.81 -2.86
CA LEU A 123 -0.41 -2.41 -3.64
C LEU A 123 -0.23 -3.89 -3.26
N PRO A 124 -0.20 -4.81 -4.24
CA PRO A 124 0.04 -6.22 -3.95
C PRO A 124 1.43 -6.43 -3.35
N ILE A 125 1.51 -6.88 -2.09
CA ILE A 125 2.78 -7.22 -1.45
C ILE A 125 3.26 -8.56 -2.00
N LEU A 126 4.22 -8.55 -2.91
CA LEU A 126 4.83 -9.78 -3.45
C LEU A 126 5.86 -10.36 -2.49
N ASN A 127 6.63 -9.49 -1.84
CA ASN A 127 7.66 -9.82 -0.86
C ASN A 127 8.04 -8.58 -0.02
N ARG A 128 9.07 -8.75 0.81
CA ARG A 128 9.63 -7.67 1.65
C ARG A 128 10.17 -6.51 0.83
N GLU A 129 10.83 -6.77 -0.30
CA GLU A 129 11.42 -5.74 -1.17
C GLU A 129 10.36 -4.77 -1.71
N THR A 130 9.21 -5.29 -2.15
CA THR A 130 8.12 -4.44 -2.66
C THR A 130 7.49 -3.57 -1.58
N ALA A 131 7.37 -4.06 -0.34
CA ALA A 131 6.89 -3.25 0.77
C ALA A 131 7.92 -2.20 1.18
N THR A 132 9.20 -2.58 1.25
CA THR A 132 10.30 -1.67 1.56
C THR A 132 10.40 -0.53 0.55
N ALA A 133 10.26 -0.81 -0.75
CA ALA A 133 10.37 0.23 -1.78
C ALA A 133 9.32 1.34 -1.64
N VAL A 134 8.10 1.02 -1.19
CA VAL A 134 7.05 2.03 -0.93
C VAL A 134 7.48 2.96 0.20
N VAL A 135 7.97 2.40 1.31
CA VAL A 135 8.37 3.18 2.48
C VAL A 135 9.66 3.99 2.22
N GLU A 136 10.64 3.33 1.60
CA GLU A 136 11.97 3.89 1.32
C GLU A 136 11.90 5.15 0.47
N ASP A 137 11.03 5.15 -0.55
CA ASP A 137 10.93 6.25 -1.50
C ASP A 137 9.63 7.04 -1.32
N ASN A 138 8.48 6.42 -1.56
CA ASN A 138 7.20 7.13 -1.57
C ASN A 138 6.82 7.74 -0.21
N GLU A 139 6.85 6.96 0.87
CA GLU A 139 6.50 7.45 2.23
C GLU A 139 7.48 8.52 2.69
N SER A 140 8.79 8.24 2.56
CA SER A 140 9.84 9.19 2.95
C SER A 140 9.70 10.54 2.22
N ARG A 141 9.43 10.53 0.91
CA ARG A 141 9.17 11.76 0.13
C ARG A 141 7.91 12.48 0.57
N ALA A 142 6.82 11.74 0.81
CA ALA A 142 5.55 12.32 1.22
C ALA A 142 5.65 12.97 2.61
N ASP A 143 6.38 12.36 3.55
CA ASP A 143 6.65 12.93 4.87
C ASP A 143 7.49 14.21 4.77
N ILE A 144 8.57 14.19 3.99
CA ILE A 144 9.39 15.39 3.74
C ILE A 144 8.55 16.49 3.10
N CYS A 145 7.68 16.13 2.15
CA CYS A 145 6.76 17.05 1.51
C CYS A 145 5.76 17.64 2.51
N LEU A 146 5.21 16.82 3.42
CA LEU A 146 4.32 17.25 4.50
C LEU A 146 4.98 18.31 5.39
N TRP A 147 6.24 18.07 5.76
CA TRP A 147 7.03 19.00 6.56
C TRP A 147 7.31 20.34 5.85
N SER A 148 7.15 20.43 4.53
CA SER A 148 7.34 21.67 3.76
C SER A 148 6.22 22.70 3.93
N LEU A 149 5.08 22.30 4.53
CA LEU A 149 3.97 23.21 4.79
C LEU A 149 4.28 24.22 5.90
N SER A 150 5.16 23.86 6.83
CA SER A 150 5.47 24.68 8.01
C SER A 150 6.96 24.92 8.18
N SER A 151 7.31 26.13 8.62
CA SER A 151 8.70 26.47 8.93
C SER A 151 9.17 25.74 10.19
N ARG A 152 10.40 25.23 10.15
CA ARG A 152 11.09 24.63 11.30
C ARG A 152 11.69 25.66 12.28
N ALA A 153 11.49 26.96 12.03
CA ALA A 153 11.95 28.01 12.93
C ALA A 153 11.20 28.02 14.28
N ASP A 154 9.94 27.58 14.27
CA ASP A 154 9.12 27.36 15.47
C ASP A 154 8.73 25.89 15.50
N MET A 155 9.47 25.10 16.30
CA MET A 155 9.30 23.65 16.36
C MET A 155 7.94 23.24 16.92
N ASP A 156 7.38 23.99 17.87
CA ASP A 156 6.08 23.67 18.45
C ASP A 156 4.97 23.89 17.43
N LYS A 157 5.04 24.99 16.66
CA LYS A 157 4.11 25.23 15.56
C LYS A 157 4.30 24.19 14.45
N PHE A 158 5.55 23.89 14.08
CA PHE A 158 5.87 22.88 13.06
C PHE A 158 5.24 21.53 13.39
N MET A 159 5.41 21.04 14.63
CA MET A 159 4.85 19.75 15.06
C MET A 159 3.33 19.76 15.03
N ARG A 160 2.69 20.81 15.58
CA ARG A 160 1.22 20.92 15.59
C ARG A 160 0.61 20.96 14.20
N GLU A 161 1.18 21.76 13.29
CA GLU A 161 0.67 21.87 11.92
C GLU A 161 0.94 20.59 11.11
N THR A 162 2.08 19.94 11.33
CA THR A 162 2.36 18.63 10.70
C THR A 162 1.35 17.59 11.16
N GLU A 163 1.18 17.42 12.48
CA GLU A 163 0.23 16.47 13.05
C GLU A 163 -1.21 16.74 12.60
N LYS A 164 -1.63 18.02 12.58
CA LYS A 164 -2.95 18.41 12.09
C LYS A 164 -3.18 17.94 10.65
N ASN A 165 -2.22 18.19 9.77
CA ASN A 165 -2.32 17.85 8.35
C ASN A 165 -2.22 16.34 8.10
N GLU A 166 -1.33 15.68 8.84
CA GLU A 166 -1.18 14.23 8.84
C GLU A 166 -2.48 13.53 9.25
N ASN A 167 -3.04 13.92 10.41
CA ASN A 167 -4.27 13.36 10.93
C ASN A 167 -5.47 13.68 10.04
N PHE A 168 -5.51 14.87 9.42
CA PHE A 168 -6.57 15.21 8.46
C PHE A 168 -6.70 14.16 7.36
N VAL A 169 -5.57 13.70 6.80
CA VAL A 169 -5.54 12.67 5.76
C VAL A 169 -5.72 11.29 6.38
N LYS A 170 -4.95 10.93 7.42
CA LYS A 170 -5.01 9.60 8.05
C LYS A 170 -6.40 9.23 8.55
N ASP A 171 -7.11 10.15 9.19
CA ASP A 171 -8.45 9.89 9.72
C ASP A 171 -9.46 9.56 8.61
N ARG A 172 -9.25 10.10 7.40
CA ARG A 172 -10.09 9.84 6.23
C ARG A 172 -9.64 8.59 5.46
N GLN A 173 -8.34 8.44 5.30
CA GLN A 173 -7.73 7.31 4.59
C GLN A 173 -7.90 5.99 5.37
N LEU A 174 -7.89 6.05 6.71
CA LEU A 174 -7.97 4.91 7.63
C LEU A 174 -9.25 4.92 8.46
N ASN A 175 -10.34 5.44 7.90
CA ASN A 175 -11.65 5.58 8.53
C ASN A 175 -12.36 4.25 8.87
N THR A 176 -11.84 3.10 8.43
CA THR A 176 -12.37 1.77 8.79
C THR A 176 -11.33 0.91 9.51
N GLU A 177 -11.78 0.03 10.40
CA GLU A 177 -10.88 -0.91 11.11
C GLU A 177 -10.16 -1.86 10.15
N GLU A 178 -10.79 -2.21 9.02
CA GLU A 178 -10.18 -3.03 7.98
C GLU A 178 -8.96 -2.34 7.37
N ARG A 179 -9.07 -1.04 7.05
CA ARG A 179 -7.96 -0.23 6.51
C ARG A 179 -6.82 -0.08 7.52
N LYS A 180 -7.15 0.19 8.79
CA LYS A 180 -6.15 0.23 9.88
C LYS A 180 -5.41 -1.09 10.03
N ASN A 181 -6.13 -2.21 10.00
CA ASN A 181 -5.53 -3.55 10.09
C ASN A 181 -4.65 -3.87 8.88
N TYR A 182 -5.07 -3.47 7.68
CA TYR A 182 -4.27 -3.62 6.46
C TYR A 182 -2.95 -2.87 6.57
N LEU A 183 -3.00 -1.58 6.94
CA LEU A 183 -1.81 -0.76 7.12
C LEU A 183 -0.88 -1.35 8.21
N HIS A 184 -1.44 -1.75 9.35
CA HIS A 184 -0.67 -2.39 10.40
C HIS A 184 0.03 -3.68 9.93
N ASN A 185 -0.62 -4.48 9.08
CA ASN A 185 -0.02 -5.68 8.52
C ASN A 185 1.01 -5.37 7.43
N PHE A 186 0.82 -4.32 6.64
CA PHE A 186 1.78 -3.87 5.64
C PHE A 186 3.16 -3.64 6.26
N TYR A 187 3.23 -2.90 7.38
CA TYR A 187 4.52 -2.62 8.05
C TYR A 187 5.24 -3.86 8.60
N LYS A 188 4.55 -5.00 8.79
CA LYS A 188 5.22 -6.27 9.16
C LYS A 188 6.11 -6.80 8.04
N TYR A 189 5.80 -6.44 6.78
CA TYR A 189 6.56 -6.85 5.62
C TYR A 189 7.73 -5.92 5.32
N VAL A 190 7.76 -4.70 5.86
CA VAL A 190 8.79 -3.69 5.57
C VAL A 190 10.15 -4.10 6.14
N GLY A 191 11.18 -3.98 5.30
CA GLY A 191 12.58 -4.23 5.57
C GLY A 191 13.32 -3.11 6.26
N SER A 192 14.63 -3.29 6.44
CA SER A 192 15.53 -2.18 6.70
C SER A 192 15.76 -1.41 5.40
N TYR A 193 15.79 -0.08 5.46
CA TYR A 193 15.97 0.79 4.31
C TYR A 193 16.68 2.09 4.71
N SER A 194 17.10 2.85 3.70
CA SER A 194 17.59 4.22 3.86
C SER A 194 16.58 5.17 3.24
N ALA A 195 15.95 6.01 4.05
CA ALA A 195 14.93 6.94 3.57
C ALA A 195 15.46 7.83 2.42
N SER A 196 14.63 7.98 1.38
CA SER A 196 14.86 8.99 0.34
C SER A 196 14.90 10.38 0.95
N ASN A 197 15.78 11.23 0.41
CA ASN A 197 15.85 12.65 0.79
C ASN A 197 15.11 13.55 -0.20
N ASP A 198 14.43 12.95 -1.18
CA ASP A 198 13.61 13.67 -2.14
C ASP A 198 12.37 14.24 -1.43
N GLY A 199 11.84 15.36 -1.92
CA GLY A 199 10.70 16.05 -1.32
C GLY A 199 9.40 15.81 -2.09
N CYS A 200 8.66 16.89 -2.30
CA CYS A 200 7.40 16.86 -3.04
C CYS A 200 7.58 16.43 -4.50
N ASP A 201 6.59 15.72 -5.04
CA ASP A 201 6.50 15.36 -6.46
C ASP A 201 6.31 16.60 -7.35
N ILE A 202 5.60 17.61 -6.82
CA ILE A 202 5.36 18.91 -7.43
C ILE A 202 6.16 19.96 -6.68
N ASP A 203 6.78 20.91 -7.39
CA ASP A 203 7.48 22.02 -6.75
C ASP A 203 6.50 22.96 -6.05
N VAL A 204 6.37 22.77 -4.75
CA VAL A 204 5.47 23.54 -3.87
C VAL A 204 5.91 24.99 -3.66
N SER A 205 7.13 25.37 -4.07
CA SER A 205 7.62 26.75 -3.95
C SER A 205 6.97 27.69 -4.98
N GLU A 206 6.48 27.14 -6.08
CA GLU A 206 5.82 27.87 -7.15
C GLU A 206 4.28 27.93 -6.99
N LEU A 207 3.74 27.17 -6.03
CA LEU A 207 2.30 27.04 -5.80
C LEU A 207 1.74 28.13 -4.86
N ARG A 208 0.46 28.46 -5.06
CA ARG A 208 -0.27 29.41 -4.20
C ARG A 208 -0.71 28.77 -2.89
N ASN A 209 -0.64 29.56 -1.81
CA ASN A 209 -1.22 29.24 -0.50
C ASN A 209 -2.69 29.62 -0.42
#